data_AF-A0A388SFV3-F1
#
_entry.id   AF-A0A388SFV3-F1
#
_cell.length_a   1.000
_cell.length_b   1.000
_cell.length_c   1.000
_cell.angle_alpha   90.00
_cell.angle_beta   90.00
_cell.angle_gamma   90.00
#
_symmetry.space_group_name_H-M   'P 1'
#
loop_
_entity.id
_entity.type
_entity.pdbx_description
1 polymer ?
#
loop_
_entity_poly.entity_id
_entity_poly.type
_entity_poly.pdbx_seq_one_letter_code
_entity_poly.pdbx_strand_id
1 'polypeptide(L)'
;MTDPQYMTKIFVDTTKRKKVIFIKVAERQGKKLGDWVMDVLTEHLKAQFIDAAMKSGISFSALELKRREDGWVEVNPDTMHELCRLAKIPPHYYDLSSEEDLADIVFSLYAEWKKQGGTPDAVAEAILEESGVHLAPENKEESRQALG
;
A
#
# COMPACT_ATOMS: atom_id res chain seq x y z
N MET A 1 -1.58 -1.13 34.90
CA MET A 1 -1.65 -2.56 34.50
C MET A 1 -2.07 -2.58 33.05
N THR A 2 -1.12 -2.68 32.14
CA THR A 2 -1.38 -2.88 30.70
C THR A 2 -1.83 -4.33 30.52
N ASP A 3 -3.04 -4.49 30.01
CA ASP A 3 -3.62 -5.78 29.62
C ASP A 3 -2.65 -6.49 28.66
N PRO A 4 -2.25 -7.76 28.88
CA PRO A 4 -1.41 -8.47 27.94
C PRO A 4 -2.11 -8.49 26.58
N GLN A 5 -1.45 -7.91 25.57
CA GLN A 5 -1.86 -7.94 24.17
C GLN A 5 -2.51 -9.28 23.85
N TYR A 6 -3.80 -9.28 23.51
CA TYR A 6 -4.51 -10.46 23.09
C TYR A 6 -3.80 -11.04 21.85
N MET A 7 -2.95 -12.06 22.06
CA MET A 7 -2.39 -12.86 20.98
C MET A 7 -3.56 -13.61 20.32
N THR A 8 -4.09 -13.02 19.25
CA THR A 8 -5.12 -13.65 18.44
C THR A 8 -4.45 -14.66 17.52
N LYS A 9 -4.81 -15.93 17.65
CA LYS A 9 -4.31 -17.00 16.78
C LYS A 9 -5.21 -17.12 15.56
N ILE A 10 -4.65 -16.90 14.38
CA ILE A 10 -5.30 -17.19 13.10
C ILE A 10 -4.80 -18.55 12.61
N PHE A 11 -5.72 -19.47 12.33
CA PHE A 11 -5.40 -20.77 11.74
C PHE A 11 -5.61 -20.69 10.23
N VAL A 12 -4.54 -20.95 9.48
CA VAL A 12 -4.58 -20.96 8.01
C VAL A 12 -4.39 -22.38 7.52
N ASP A 13 -5.41 -22.92 6.86
CA ASP A 13 -5.32 -24.22 6.22
C ASP A 13 -4.56 -24.13 4.90
N THR A 14 -3.61 -25.03 4.72
CA THR A 14 -2.81 -25.12 3.50
C THR A 14 -2.26 -26.52 3.32
N THR A 15 -1.78 -26.82 2.12
CA THR A 15 -1.14 -28.11 1.86
C THR A 15 0.16 -28.24 2.65
N LYS A 16 0.54 -29.47 3.03
CA LYS A 16 1.83 -29.75 3.69
C LYS A 16 3.01 -29.15 2.92
N ARG A 17 2.98 -29.24 1.58
CA ARG A 17 4.02 -28.71 0.70
C ARG A 17 4.13 -27.19 0.79
N LYS A 18 3.01 -26.46 0.72
CA LYS A 18 3.00 -25.00 0.86
C LYS A 18 3.49 -24.56 2.24
N LYS A 19 3.05 -25.23 3.31
CA LYS A 19 3.53 -24.95 4.68
C LYS A 19 5.05 -25.03 4.77
N VAL A 20 5.66 -26.09 4.23
CA VAL A 20 7.13 -26.26 4.23
C VAL A 20 7.82 -25.15 3.45
N ILE A 21 7.26 -24.74 2.30
CA ILE A 21 7.81 -23.63 1.50
C ILE A 21 7.76 -22.32 2.31
N PHE A 22 6.62 -21.97 2.90
CA PHE A 22 6.46 -20.73 3.66
C PHE A 22 7.43 -20.64 4.85
N ILE A 23 7.58 -21.73 5.61
CA ILE A 23 8.55 -21.80 6.71
C ILE A 23 9.96 -21.51 6.20
N LYS A 24 10.40 -22.22 5.15
CA LYS A 24 11.76 -22.07 4.61
C LYS A 24 12.03 -20.67 4.05
N VAL A 25 11.03 -20.03 3.45
CA VAL A 25 11.16 -18.66 2.93
C VAL A 25 11.26 -17.66 4.07
N ALA A 26 10.39 -17.77 5.09
CA ALA A 26 10.43 -16.91 6.27
C ALA A 26 11.77 -17.01 7.01
N GLU A 27 12.28 -18.23 7.23
CA GLU A 27 13.57 -18.49 7.87
C GLU A 27 14.74 -17.87 7.10
N ARG A 28 14.75 -17.99 5.76
CA ARG A 28 15.78 -17.38 4.91
C ARG A 28 15.79 -15.85 4.96
N GLN A 29 14.67 -15.24 5.34
CA GLN A 29 14.54 -13.79 5.53
C GLN A 29 14.73 -13.37 7.00
N GLY A 30 15.04 -14.32 7.90
CA GLY A 30 15.17 -14.05 9.33
C GLY A 30 13.86 -13.65 10.02
N LYS A 31 12.70 -13.96 9.42
CA LYS A 31 11.38 -13.60 9.95
C LYS A 31 10.68 -14.81 10.57
N LYS A 32 9.83 -14.56 11.58
CA LYS A 32 8.86 -15.57 12.02
C LYS A 32 7.84 -15.79 10.92
N LEU A 33 7.32 -17.03 10.81
CA LEU A 33 6.33 -17.36 9.79
C LEU A 33 5.09 -16.46 9.84
N GLY A 34 4.57 -16.16 11.04
CA GLY A 34 3.41 -15.29 11.21
C GLY A 34 3.65 -13.90 10.63
N ASP A 35 4.71 -13.24 11.08
CA ASP A 35 5.11 -11.91 10.61
C ASP A 35 5.30 -11.89 9.08
N TRP A 36 6.01 -12.89 8.54
CA TRP A 36 6.21 -13.00 7.10
C TRP A 36 4.89 -13.19 6.32
N VAL A 37 3.95 -13.99 6.83
CA VAL A 37 2.64 -14.16 6.20
C VAL A 37 1.85 -12.85 6.23
N MET A 38 1.91 -12.09 7.32
CA MET A 38 1.24 -10.79 7.42
C MET A 38 1.84 -9.79 6.42
N ASP A 39 3.16 -9.70 6.30
CA ASP A 39 3.81 -8.84 5.31
C ASP A 39 3.35 -9.17 3.88
N VAL A 40 3.34 -10.46 3.53
CA VAL A 40 2.90 -10.91 2.20
C VAL A 40 1.42 -10.60 1.97
N LEU A 41 0.58 -10.75 2.99
CA LEU A 41 -0.85 -10.43 2.90
C LEU A 41 -1.05 -8.92 2.70
N THR A 42 -0.38 -8.08 3.48
CA THR A 42 -0.46 -6.62 3.38
C THR A 42 -0.03 -6.14 2.00
N GLU A 43 1.12 -6.62 1.49
CA GLU A 43 1.59 -6.30 0.15
C GLU A 43 0.64 -6.79 -0.95
N HIS A 44 0.03 -7.96 -0.76
CA HIS A 44 -0.96 -8.48 -1.71
C HIS A 44 -2.22 -7.61 -1.78
N LEU A 45 -2.77 -7.21 -0.63
CA LEU A 45 -3.94 -6.33 -0.55
C LEU A 45 -3.63 -4.95 -1.14
N LYS A 46 -2.45 -4.38 -0.82
CA LYS A 46 -1.99 -3.12 -1.41
C LYS A 46 -1.90 -3.20 -2.94
N ALA A 47 -1.26 -4.23 -3.47
CA ALA A 47 -1.16 -4.41 -4.92
C ALA A 47 -2.53 -4.58 -5.59
N GLN A 48 -3.43 -5.32 -4.96
CA GLN A 48 -4.80 -5.53 -5.43
C GLN A 48 -5.62 -4.22 -5.43
N PHE A 49 -5.47 -3.40 -4.38
CA PHE A 49 -6.09 -2.09 -4.29
C PHE A 49 -5.61 -1.14 -5.40
N ILE A 50 -4.28 -1.01 -5.56
CA ILE A 50 -3.69 -0.12 -6.56
C ILE A 50 -4.09 -0.55 -7.98
N ASP A 51 -4.02 -1.84 -8.29
CA ASP A 51 -4.43 -2.37 -9.60
C ASP A 51 -5.90 -2.04 -9.91
N ALA A 52 -6.80 -2.20 -8.93
CA ALA A 52 -8.20 -1.86 -9.09
C ALA A 52 -8.42 -0.35 -9.26
N ALA A 53 -7.72 0.48 -8.47
CA ALA A 53 -7.78 1.93 -8.58
C ALA A 53 -7.34 2.43 -9.96
N MET A 54 -6.19 1.96 -10.45
CA MET A 54 -5.68 2.37 -11.77
C MET A 54 -6.60 1.93 -12.92
N LYS A 55 -7.34 0.82 -12.78
CA LYS A 55 -8.29 0.33 -13.78
C LYS A 55 -9.70 0.93 -13.67
N SER A 56 -10.02 1.58 -12.55
CA SER A 56 -11.36 2.09 -12.27
C SER A 56 -11.74 3.34 -13.09
N GLY A 57 -10.74 4.10 -13.55
CA GLY A 57 -10.94 5.43 -14.11
C GLY A 57 -11.21 6.52 -13.06
N ILE A 58 -11.24 6.19 -11.76
CA ILE A 58 -11.31 7.16 -10.66
C ILE A 58 -9.95 7.86 -10.58
N SER A 59 -9.95 9.19 -10.61
CA SER A 59 -8.73 9.98 -10.50
C SER A 59 -8.20 9.99 -9.07
N PHE A 60 -6.88 10.14 -8.90
CA PHE A 60 -6.29 10.29 -7.56
C PHE A 60 -6.92 11.44 -6.77
N SER A 61 -7.24 12.55 -7.43
CA SER A 61 -7.90 13.71 -6.80
C SER A 61 -9.26 13.41 -6.17
N ALA A 62 -9.94 12.32 -6.57
CA ALA A 62 -11.20 11.89 -5.95
C ALA A 62 -11.02 11.37 -4.52
N LEU A 63 -9.78 11.07 -4.10
CA LEU A 63 -9.46 10.80 -2.70
C LEU A 63 -9.57 12.04 -1.82
N GLU A 64 -9.67 13.25 -2.41
CA GLU A 64 -9.76 14.53 -1.68
C GLU A 64 -8.75 14.61 -0.53
N LEU A 65 -7.49 14.29 -0.84
CA LEU A 65 -6.42 14.17 0.14
C LEU A 65 -6.28 15.46 0.94
N LYS A 66 -6.29 15.35 2.26
CA LYS A 66 -6.07 16.44 3.20
C LYS A 66 -4.96 16.09 4.16
N ARG A 67 -4.26 17.12 4.62
CA ARG A 67 -3.33 17.05 5.74
C ARG A 67 -4.08 17.42 7.01
N ARG A 68 -4.09 16.52 7.99
CA ARG A 68 -4.64 16.76 9.33
C ARG A 68 -3.68 17.59 10.17
N GLU A 69 -4.21 18.24 11.21
CA GLU A 69 -3.42 19.07 12.15
C GLU A 69 -2.35 18.26 12.90
N ASP A 70 -2.58 16.96 13.10
CA ASP A 70 -1.66 16.03 13.76
C ASP A 70 -0.57 15.47 12.83
N GLY A 71 -0.55 15.89 11.56
CA GLY A 71 0.44 15.46 10.57
C GLY A 71 0.03 14.24 9.74
N TRP A 72 -1.08 13.57 10.07
CA TRP A 72 -1.56 12.42 9.30
C TRP A 72 -2.34 12.83 8.05
N VAL A 73 -2.54 11.87 7.15
CA VAL A 73 -3.36 12.06 5.96
C VAL A 73 -4.82 11.74 6.25
N GLU A 74 -5.72 12.48 5.63
CA GLU A 74 -7.15 12.17 5.59
C GLU A 74 -7.57 12.04 4.13
N VAL A 75 -8.43 11.06 3.85
CA VAL A 75 -8.98 10.79 2.52
C VAL A 75 -10.50 10.74 2.57
N ASN A 76 -11.15 10.97 1.43
CA ASN A 76 -12.58 10.78 1.27
C ASN A 76 -12.93 9.29 1.50
N PRO A 77 -13.71 8.97 2.56
CA PRO A 77 -14.04 7.60 2.90
C PRO A 77 -14.91 6.92 1.83
N ASP A 78 -15.80 7.65 1.16
CA ASP A 78 -16.67 7.08 0.12
C ASP A 78 -15.85 6.61 -1.08
N THR A 79 -14.87 7.41 -1.51
CA THR A 79 -13.93 7.02 -2.58
C THR A 79 -13.08 5.82 -2.16
N MET A 80 -12.58 5.82 -0.93
CA MET A 80 -11.77 4.72 -0.40
C MET A 80 -12.57 3.41 -0.33
N HIS A 81 -13.83 3.47 0.13
CA HIS A 81 -14.74 2.33 0.20
C HIS A 81 -15.07 1.79 -1.19
N GLU A 82 -15.32 2.67 -2.16
CA GLU A 82 -15.59 2.27 -3.54
C GLU A 82 -14.37 1.59 -4.18
N LEU A 83 -13.17 2.13 -3.97
CA LEU A 83 -11.93 1.50 -4.45
C LEU A 83 -11.70 0.14 -3.79
N CYS A 84 -11.96 0.00 -2.49
CA CYS A 84 -11.93 -1.30 -1.80
C CYS A 84 -12.92 -2.28 -2.42
N ARG A 85 -14.15 -1.85 -2.70
CA ARG A 85 -15.18 -2.67 -3.33
C ARG A 85 -14.75 -3.16 -4.71
N LEU A 86 -14.18 -2.28 -5.55
CA LEU A 86 -13.63 -2.63 -6.85
C LEU A 86 -12.46 -3.62 -6.72
N ALA A 87 -11.62 -3.43 -5.71
CA ALA A 87 -10.51 -4.31 -5.37
C ALA A 87 -10.97 -5.64 -4.75
N LYS A 88 -12.25 -5.82 -4.42
CA LYS A 88 -12.76 -6.98 -3.64
C LYS A 88 -12.11 -7.10 -2.25
N ILE A 89 -11.75 -5.97 -1.67
CA ILE A 89 -11.29 -5.81 -0.30
C ILE A 89 -12.50 -5.36 0.54
N PRO A 90 -12.65 -5.80 1.81
CA PRO A 90 -13.71 -5.28 2.67
C PRO A 90 -13.70 -3.74 2.71
N PRO A 91 -14.85 -3.06 2.50
CA PRO A 91 -14.89 -1.59 2.37
C PRO A 91 -14.24 -0.83 3.52
N HIS A 92 -14.39 -1.33 4.75
CA HIS A 92 -13.85 -0.70 5.96
C HIS A 92 -12.43 -1.16 6.32
N TYR A 93 -11.71 -1.85 5.43
CA TYR A 93 -10.37 -2.36 5.74
C TYR A 93 -9.41 -1.22 6.13
N TYR A 94 -9.38 -0.15 5.33
CA TYR A 94 -8.51 0.99 5.60
C TYR A 94 -9.04 1.92 6.71
N ASP A 95 -10.34 1.92 7.01
CA ASP A 95 -10.89 2.60 8.20
C ASP A 95 -10.37 2.00 9.52
N LEU A 96 -10.04 0.70 9.49
CA LEU A 96 -9.55 -0.07 10.64
C LEU A 96 -8.02 -0.25 10.62
N SER A 97 -7.36 0.23 9.57
CA SER A 97 -5.90 0.14 9.42
C SER A 97 -5.20 1.21 10.25
N SER A 98 -3.91 1.04 10.49
CA SER A 98 -3.13 2.10 11.13
C SER A 98 -3.00 3.32 10.21
N GLU A 99 -2.74 4.49 10.78
CA GLU A 99 -2.47 5.71 10.02
C GLU A 99 -1.23 5.54 9.10
N GLU A 100 -0.26 4.72 9.52
CA GLU A 100 0.92 4.36 8.71
C GLU A 100 0.54 3.51 7.50
N ASP A 101 -0.32 2.50 7.67
CA ASP A 101 -0.81 1.66 6.57
C ASP A 101 -1.66 2.47 5.58
N LEU A 102 -2.49 3.39 6.09
CA LEU A 102 -3.28 4.31 5.27
C LEU A 102 -2.36 5.24 4.46
N ALA A 103 -1.33 5.81 5.09
CA ALA A 103 -0.35 6.62 4.39
C ALA A 103 0.39 5.81 3.31
N ASP A 104 0.86 4.62 3.64
CA ASP A 104 1.58 3.75 2.69
C ASP A 104 0.74 3.43 1.45
N ILE A 105 -0.54 3.08 1.62
CA ILE A 105 -1.40 2.78 0.46
C ILE A 105 -1.66 4.02 -0.39
N VAL A 106 -1.92 5.18 0.24
CA VAL A 106 -2.21 6.44 -0.47
C VAL A 106 -0.99 6.88 -1.27
N PHE A 107 0.20 6.89 -0.68
CA PHE A 107 1.41 7.31 -1.38
C PHE A 107 1.89 6.28 -2.41
N SER A 108 1.65 4.99 -2.18
CA SER A 108 1.90 3.95 -3.19
C SER A 108 0.99 4.11 -4.41
N LEU A 109 -0.30 4.39 -4.20
CA LEU A 109 -1.23 4.72 -5.28
C LEU A 109 -0.81 6.00 -6.01
N TYR A 110 -0.41 7.04 -5.28
CA TYR A 110 0.05 8.29 -5.89
C TYR A 110 1.29 8.10 -6.76
N ALA A 111 2.24 7.30 -6.29
CA ALA A 111 3.44 6.96 -7.06
C ALA A 111 3.08 6.27 -8.37
N GLU A 112 2.11 5.34 -8.35
CA GLU A 112 1.65 4.66 -9.56
C GLU A 112 0.86 5.58 -10.50
N TRP A 113 0.01 6.46 -9.93
CA TRP A 113 -0.69 7.51 -10.67
C TRP A 113 0.28 8.40 -11.44
N LYS A 114 1.36 8.86 -10.79
CA LYS A 114 2.41 9.67 -11.43
C LYS A 114 3.13 8.94 -12.57
N LYS A 115 3.47 7.66 -12.39
CA LYS A 115 4.13 6.86 -13.43
C LYS A 115 3.28 6.75 -14.71
N GLN A 116 1.96 6.83 -14.60
CA GLN A 116 1.05 6.79 -15.73
C GLN A 116 0.73 8.18 -16.30
N GLY A 117 1.49 9.22 -15.90
CA GLY A 117 1.30 10.59 -16.36
C GLY A 117 0.13 11.32 -15.70
N GLY A 118 -0.35 10.80 -14.56
CA GLY A 118 -1.40 11.43 -13.78
C GLY A 118 -1.02 12.82 -13.29
N THR A 119 -2.00 13.71 -13.17
CA THR A 119 -1.78 15.08 -12.70
C THR A 119 -1.28 15.09 -11.25
N PRO A 120 -0.26 15.92 -10.92
CA PRO A 120 0.21 16.06 -9.55
C PRO A 120 -0.87 16.55 -8.59
N ASP A 121 -0.81 16.06 -7.35
CA ASP A 121 -1.67 16.49 -6.24
C ASP A 121 -0.85 17.36 -5.27
N ALA A 122 -1.34 18.58 -4.99
CA ALA A 122 -0.58 19.55 -4.21
C ALA A 122 -0.34 19.10 -2.76
N VAL A 123 -1.30 18.39 -2.16
CA VAL A 123 -1.17 17.89 -0.78
C VAL A 123 -0.19 16.71 -0.75
N ALA A 124 -0.31 15.78 -1.70
CA ALA A 124 0.60 14.64 -1.79
C ALA A 124 2.06 15.08 -2.01
N GLU A 125 2.31 16.02 -2.91
CA GLU A 125 3.66 16.55 -3.17
C GLU A 125 4.24 17.27 -1.95
N ALA A 126 3.44 18.10 -1.26
CA ALA A 126 3.91 18.79 -0.05
C ALA A 126 4.34 17.81 1.05
N ILE A 127 3.56 16.73 1.27
CA ILE A 127 3.89 15.72 2.29
C ILE A 127 5.15 14.94 1.92
N LEU A 128 5.34 14.60 0.65
CA LEU A 128 6.54 13.90 0.18
C LEU A 128 7.80 14.76 0.33
N GLU A 129 7.69 16.06 0.06
CA GLU A 129 8.79 17.02 0.25
C GLU A 129 9.20 17.13 1.73
N GLU A 130 8.23 17.24 2.65
CA GLU A 130 8.47 17.29 4.10
C GLU A 130 9.12 16.01 4.63
N SER A 131 8.71 14.85 4.09
CA SER A 131 9.18 13.54 4.56
C SER A 131 10.60 13.21 4.08
N GLY A 132 11.18 14.03 3.19
CA GLY A 132 12.45 13.74 2.52
C GLY A 132 12.37 12.53 1.56
N VAL A 133 11.16 12.05 1.25
CA VAL A 133 10.93 10.91 0.37
C VAL A 133 10.84 11.42 -1.06
N HIS A 134 11.98 11.44 -1.74
CA HIS A 134 11.99 11.65 -3.19
C HIS A 134 11.47 10.40 -3.92
N LEU A 135 10.26 10.48 -4.47
CA LEU A 135 9.82 9.51 -5.48
C LEU A 135 10.83 9.54 -6.63
N ALA A 136 11.51 8.41 -6.86
CA ALA A 136 12.64 8.33 -7.79
C ALA A 136 12.28 8.94 -9.16
N PRO A 137 13.18 9.77 -9.75
CA PRO A 137 12.92 10.35 -11.06
C PRO A 137 12.87 9.27 -12.14
N GLU A 138 12.05 9.51 -13.18
CA GLU A 138 11.94 8.68 -14.37
C GLU A 138 13.33 8.37 -14.95
N ASN A 139 13.68 7.09 -15.10
CA ASN A 139 14.82 6.66 -15.91
C ASN A 139 14.53 6.98 -17.39
N LYS A 140 14.81 8.22 -17.81
CA LYS A 140 14.92 8.61 -19.22
C LYS A 140 16.37 8.53 -19.70
N GLU A 141 17.06 7.41 -19.50
CA GLU A 141 18.44 7.28 -19.99
C GLU A 141 18.88 5.87 -20.43
N GLU A 142 17.96 4.96 -20.80
CA GLU A 142 18.34 3.62 -21.31
C GLU A 142 18.02 3.37 -22.79
N SER A 143 17.84 4.40 -23.63
CA SER A 143 17.51 4.17 -25.05
C SER A 143 18.37 4.87 -26.10
N ARG A 144 19.53 5.46 -25.78
CA ARG A 144 20.40 6.07 -26.82
C ARG A 144 21.90 5.82 -26.73
N GLN A 145 22.37 4.84 -25.97
CA GLN A 145 23.73 4.29 -26.15
C GLN A 145 23.78 3.05 -27.07
N ALA A 146 22.71 2.74 -27.81
CA ALA A 146 22.70 1.64 -28.78
C ALA A 146 23.05 2.08 -30.23
N LEU A 147 23.52 3.31 -30.46
CA LEU A 147 24.03 3.78 -31.75
C LEU A 147 25.26 4.68 -31.53
N GLY A 148 26.44 4.05 -31.49
CA GLY A 148 27.75 4.69 -31.44
C GLY A 148 28.85 3.66 -31.61
#